data_AF-A0A967YXH6-F1
#
_entry.id   AF-A0A967YXH6-F1
#
_cell.length_a   1.000
_cell.length_b   1.000
_cell.length_c   1.000
_cell.angle_alpha   90.00
_cell.angle_beta   90.00
_cell.angle_gamma   90.00
#
_symmetry.space_group_name_H-M   'P 1'
#
loop_
_entity.id
_entity.type
_entity.pdbx_description
1 polymer ?
#
loop_
_entity_poly.entity_id
_entity_poly.type
_entity_poly.pdbx_seq_one_letter_code
_entity_poly.pdbx_strand_id
1 'polypeptide(L)'
;VVHEGKQYKLRMLPSSFLYKNCRLLIGPGVLVNPNVFLKEIEMTHSEDRVGVDLQCAIIEQIHIEADRKGHLAEKIQTTGTGTGPCNAERALRIVKIAKDIPSLQKFLADVPSEVNRAIDEGKNVLIEGTQGTYLSLFHGTYPYCTSKDVTASAACSDVGVGPTKVDEVILVLKAYTTRVGGGFLPNELS
;
A
#
# COMPACT_ATOMS: atom_id res chain seq x y z
N VAL A 1 -12.67 -1.04 7.50
CA VAL A 1 -13.97 -0.39 7.19
C VAL A 1 -15.09 -1.13 7.92
N VAL A 2 -16.06 -0.43 8.53
CA VAL A 2 -17.28 -1.06 9.10
C VAL A 2 -18.46 -0.59 8.26
N HIS A 3 -19.26 -1.51 7.74
CA HIS A 3 -20.41 -1.23 6.90
C HIS A 3 -21.50 -2.28 7.15
N GLU A 4 -22.75 -1.85 7.34
CA GLU A 4 -23.90 -2.72 7.59
C GLU A 4 -23.65 -3.79 8.68
N GLY A 5 -23.00 -3.39 9.78
CA GLY A 5 -22.67 -4.28 10.89
C GLY A 5 -21.53 -5.27 10.62
N LYS A 6 -20.95 -5.28 9.41
CA LYS A 6 -19.81 -6.12 9.04
C LYS A 6 -18.51 -5.33 9.08
N GLN A 7 -17.48 -5.92 9.70
CA GLN A 7 -16.13 -5.37 9.73
C GLN A 7 -15.26 -5.98 8.64
N TYR A 8 -14.67 -5.12 7.81
CA TYR A 8 -13.72 -5.47 6.75
C TYR A 8 -12.31 -5.02 7.14
N LYS A 9 -11.36 -5.95 7.10
CA LYS A 9 -9.92 -5.72 7.33
C LYS A 9 -9.18 -5.92 6.02
N LEU A 10 -8.97 -4.82 5.30
CA LEU A 10 -8.25 -4.82 4.02
C LEU A 10 -6.78 -4.47 4.23
N ARG A 11 -5.95 -4.94 3.31
CA ARG A 11 -4.51 -4.73 3.28
C ARG A 11 -4.00 -4.37 1.89
N MET A 12 -4.69 -4.81 0.83
CA MET A 12 -4.29 -4.60 -0.56
C MET A 12 -5.32 -3.77 -1.32
N LEU A 13 -6.60 -4.10 -1.19
CA LEU A 13 -7.64 -3.34 -1.89
C LEU A 13 -7.90 -1.99 -1.23
N PRO A 14 -8.09 -0.92 -2.02
CA PRO A 14 -8.54 0.37 -1.50
C PRO A 14 -9.86 0.27 -0.74
N SER A 15 -9.99 1.10 0.30
CA SER A 15 -11.17 1.17 1.18
C SER A 15 -12.44 1.63 0.44
N SER A 16 -12.31 2.20 -0.76
CA SER A 16 -13.42 2.62 -1.63
C SER A 16 -14.19 1.47 -2.29
N PHE A 17 -13.86 0.21 -1.96
CA PHE A 17 -14.56 -0.99 -2.47
C PHE A 17 -16.08 -1.02 -2.18
N LEU A 18 -16.59 -0.19 -1.25
CA LEU A 18 -18.02 -0.06 -1.00
C LEU A 18 -18.76 0.66 -2.16
N TYR A 19 -18.09 1.56 -2.87
CA TYR A 19 -18.68 2.31 -3.96
C TYR A 19 -18.62 1.50 -5.25
N LYS A 20 -19.71 0.83 -5.62
CA LYS A 20 -19.76 -0.16 -6.73
C LYS A 20 -19.30 0.36 -8.10
N ASN A 21 -19.43 1.66 -8.35
CA ASN A 21 -19.03 2.29 -9.61
C ASN A 21 -17.57 2.81 -9.62
N CYS A 22 -16.83 2.66 -8.52
CA CYS A 22 -15.45 3.11 -8.42
C CYS A 22 -14.49 2.13 -9.15
N ARG A 23 -13.50 2.63 -9.89
CA ARG A 23 -12.40 1.79 -10.36
C ARG A 23 -11.39 1.66 -9.22
N LEU A 24 -11.02 0.44 -8.84
CA LEU A 24 -10.06 0.18 -7.75
C LEU A 24 -8.70 -0.17 -8.34
N LEU A 25 -7.67 0.62 -8.09
CA LEU A 25 -6.36 0.45 -8.72
C LEU A 25 -5.24 0.35 -7.67
N ILE A 26 -4.26 -0.51 -7.94
CA ILE A 26 -3.02 -0.63 -7.16
C ILE A 26 -1.86 -0.14 -8.03
N GLY A 27 -1.29 1.02 -7.68
CA GLY A 27 -0.24 1.68 -8.45
C GLY A 27 1.13 0.98 -8.38
N PRO A 28 2.03 1.24 -9.36
CA PRO A 28 3.33 0.58 -9.48
C PRO A 28 4.24 0.73 -8.25
N GLY A 29 4.08 1.78 -7.44
CA GLY A 29 4.86 1.98 -6.21
C GLY A 29 4.43 1.11 -5.03
N VAL A 30 3.38 0.31 -5.19
CA VAL A 30 2.85 -0.59 -4.16
C VAL A 30 3.42 -2.00 -4.29
N LEU A 31 3.62 -2.67 -3.16
CA LEU A 31 4.01 -4.08 -3.10
C LEU A 31 2.76 -4.96 -3.00
N VAL A 32 2.71 -6.02 -3.80
CA VAL A 32 1.52 -6.88 -3.90
C VAL A 32 1.82 -8.27 -3.37
N ASN A 33 1.02 -8.73 -2.41
CA ASN A 33 0.95 -10.14 -2.07
C ASN A 33 -0.24 -10.77 -2.84
N PRO A 34 0.01 -11.64 -3.84
CA PRO A 34 -1.06 -12.18 -4.68
C PRO A 34 -2.15 -12.92 -3.88
N ASN A 35 -1.76 -13.66 -2.84
CA ASN A 35 -2.71 -14.43 -2.04
C ASN A 35 -3.66 -13.52 -1.25
N VAL A 36 -3.13 -12.45 -0.65
CA VAL A 36 -3.94 -11.47 0.08
C VAL A 36 -4.85 -10.70 -0.88
N PHE A 37 -4.29 -10.27 -2.02
CA PHE A 37 -5.04 -9.55 -3.05
C PHE A 37 -6.24 -10.35 -3.57
N LEU A 38 -6.02 -11.60 -3.98
CA LEU A 38 -7.09 -12.47 -4.50
C LEU A 38 -8.18 -12.76 -3.43
N LYS A 39 -7.76 -13.01 -2.19
CA LYS A 39 -8.70 -13.20 -1.07
C LYS A 39 -9.55 -11.96 -0.80
N GLU A 40 -8.96 -10.77 -0.91
CA GLU A 40 -9.69 -9.51 -0.70
C GLU A 40 -10.66 -9.22 -1.86
N ILE A 41 -10.32 -9.58 -3.10
CA ILE A 41 -11.23 -9.50 -4.25
C ILE A 41 -12.47 -10.35 -4.01
N GLU A 42 -12.28 -11.61 -3.58
CA GLU A 42 -13.37 -12.52 -3.26
C GLU A 42 -14.25 -11.97 -2.13
N MET A 43 -13.62 -11.53 -1.03
CA MET A 43 -14.31 -10.98 0.14
C MET A 43 -15.14 -9.72 -0.17
N THR A 44 -14.72 -8.93 -1.16
CA THR A 44 -15.34 -7.64 -1.50
C THR A 44 -16.21 -7.68 -2.76
N HIS A 45 -16.25 -8.83 -3.47
CA HIS A 45 -16.95 -9.01 -4.74
C HIS A 45 -16.64 -7.87 -5.74
N SER A 46 -15.34 -7.61 -5.94
CA SER A 46 -14.86 -6.48 -6.77
C SER A 46 -14.02 -6.93 -7.97
N GLU A 47 -14.17 -8.17 -8.41
CA GLU A 47 -13.35 -8.77 -9.48
C GLU A 47 -13.34 -7.93 -10.77
N ASP A 48 -14.50 -7.47 -11.21
CA ASP A 48 -14.68 -6.79 -12.52
C ASP A 48 -14.16 -5.35 -12.55
N ARG A 49 -13.69 -4.82 -11.41
CA ARG A 49 -13.38 -3.39 -11.23
C ARG A 49 -12.06 -3.14 -10.52
N VAL A 50 -11.27 -4.17 -10.27
CA VAL A 50 -9.92 -4.07 -9.70
C VAL A 50 -8.86 -4.10 -10.80
N GLY A 51 -7.79 -3.33 -10.63
CA GLY A 51 -6.60 -3.36 -11.46
C GLY A 51 -5.34 -3.33 -10.60
N VAL A 52 -4.30 -4.06 -11.01
CA VAL A 52 -2.97 -4.04 -10.41
C VAL A 52 -1.96 -3.65 -11.48
N ASP A 53 -1.12 -2.67 -11.17
CA ASP A 53 -0.12 -2.24 -12.13
C ASP A 53 0.85 -3.37 -12.47
N LEU A 54 1.17 -3.52 -13.75
CA LEU A 54 2.07 -4.54 -14.28
C LEU A 54 3.48 -4.49 -13.65
N GLN A 55 3.90 -3.33 -13.11
CA GLN A 55 5.20 -3.13 -12.46
C GLN A 55 5.16 -3.24 -10.93
N CYS A 56 4.01 -3.58 -10.32
CA CYS A 56 3.95 -3.85 -8.88
C CYS A 56 4.92 -4.97 -8.50
N ALA A 57 5.80 -4.72 -7.52
CA ALA A 57 6.71 -5.73 -7.00
C ALA A 57 5.97 -6.74 -6.11
N ILE A 58 6.41 -7.99 -6.16
CA ILE A 58 5.67 -9.12 -5.59
C ILE A 58 6.26 -9.58 -4.26
N ILE A 59 5.41 -9.59 -3.23
CA ILE A 59 5.73 -10.17 -1.93
C ILE A 59 5.59 -11.69 -2.01
N GLU A 60 6.72 -12.37 -2.07
CA GLU A 60 6.83 -13.82 -1.96
C GLU A 60 6.95 -14.30 -0.50
N GLN A 61 6.78 -15.60 -0.31
CA GLN A 61 6.84 -16.25 1.00
C GLN A 61 8.20 -16.06 1.69
N ILE A 62 9.30 -16.08 0.92
CA ILE A 62 10.65 -15.82 1.44
C ILE A 62 10.78 -14.43 2.06
N HIS A 63 10.11 -13.41 1.51
CA HIS A 63 10.10 -12.06 2.08
C HIS A 63 9.40 -12.05 3.43
N ILE A 64 8.27 -12.75 3.56
CA ILE A 64 7.50 -12.83 4.80
C ILE A 64 8.33 -13.53 5.89
N GLU A 65 9.03 -14.61 5.53
CA GLU A 65 9.88 -15.34 6.47
C GLU A 65 11.10 -14.55 6.91
N ALA A 66 11.72 -13.80 5.99
CA ALA A 66 12.83 -12.90 6.31
C ALA A 66 12.40 -11.74 7.22
N ASP A 67 11.19 -11.19 7.01
CA ASP A 67 10.64 -10.09 7.81
C ASP A 67 10.29 -10.53 9.25
N ARG A 68 10.03 -11.82 9.46
CA ARG A 68 9.68 -12.40 10.77
C ARG A 68 10.88 -12.92 11.57
N LYS A 69 12.11 -12.63 11.16
CA LYS A 69 13.34 -13.12 11.80
C LYS A 69 14.34 -12.00 12.05
N GLY A 70 15.26 -12.24 12.99
CA GLY A 70 16.43 -11.39 13.24
C GLY A 70 16.07 -9.94 13.55
N HIS A 71 16.89 -9.01 13.02
CA HIS A 71 16.81 -7.58 13.33
C HIS A 71 15.41 -6.96 13.11
N LEU A 72 14.72 -7.35 12.04
CA LEU A 72 13.41 -6.80 11.68
C LEU A 72 12.34 -7.20 12.70
N ALA A 73 12.32 -8.47 13.11
CA ALA A 73 11.35 -8.95 14.09
C ALA A 73 11.70 -8.54 15.53
N GLU A 74 12.98 -8.59 15.90
CA GLU A 74 13.41 -8.40 17.29
C GLU A 74 13.55 -6.93 17.66
N LYS A 75 14.19 -6.11 16.80
CA LYS A 75 14.46 -4.70 17.11
C LYS A 75 13.37 -3.79 16.58
N ILE A 76 13.03 -3.92 15.30
CA ILE A 76 12.05 -3.03 14.66
C ILE A 76 10.62 -3.46 15.02
N GLN A 77 10.39 -4.76 15.21
CA GLN A 77 9.08 -5.38 15.42
C GLN A 77 8.14 -5.05 14.26
N THR A 78 8.57 -5.39 13.04
CA THR A 78 7.76 -5.18 11.83
C THR A 78 6.45 -5.98 11.87
N THR A 79 5.55 -5.68 10.94
CA THR A 79 4.28 -6.41 10.79
C THR A 79 4.47 -7.86 10.30
N GLY A 80 5.69 -8.26 9.91
CA GLY A 80 5.97 -9.60 9.39
C GLY A 80 5.21 -9.90 8.11
N THR A 81 5.10 -8.90 7.24
CA THR A 81 4.32 -8.93 5.99
C THR A 81 5.19 -9.01 4.75
N GLY A 82 6.51 -8.96 4.90
CA GLY A 82 7.49 -9.07 3.82
C GLY A 82 7.78 -7.76 3.10
N THR A 83 7.28 -6.62 3.59
CA THR A 83 7.42 -5.31 2.91
C THR A 83 8.85 -4.79 2.95
N GLY A 84 9.58 -5.02 4.05
CA GLY A 84 11.00 -4.67 4.15
C GLY A 84 11.85 -5.44 3.15
N PRO A 85 11.93 -6.78 3.25
CA PRO A 85 12.72 -7.60 2.34
C PRO A 85 12.35 -7.43 0.86
N CYS A 86 11.05 -7.34 0.54
CA CYS A 86 10.60 -7.15 -0.85
C CYS A 86 11.04 -5.79 -1.43
N ASN A 87 10.98 -4.70 -0.65
CA ASN A 87 11.53 -3.40 -1.09
C ASN A 87 13.05 -3.42 -1.21
N ALA A 88 13.76 -4.19 -0.38
CA ALA A 88 15.20 -4.37 -0.52
C ALA A 88 15.55 -5.06 -1.85
N GLU A 89 14.85 -6.14 -2.21
CA GLU A 89 15.02 -6.79 -3.52
C GLU A 89 14.62 -5.87 -4.69
N ARG A 90 13.58 -5.06 -4.51
CA ARG A 90 13.17 -4.05 -5.50
C ARG A 90 14.28 -3.02 -5.73
N ALA A 91 14.91 -2.54 -4.66
CA ALA A 91 16.04 -1.61 -4.76
C ALA A 91 17.25 -2.27 -5.45
N LEU A 92 17.47 -3.56 -5.22
CA LEU A 92 18.49 -4.37 -5.89
C LEU A 92 18.10 -4.79 -7.31
N ARG A 93 16.87 -4.50 -7.76
CA ARG A 93 16.34 -4.79 -9.10
C ARG A 93 16.28 -6.28 -9.44
N ILE A 94 16.04 -7.13 -8.44
CA ILE A 94 15.94 -8.59 -8.59
C ILE A 94 14.55 -9.15 -8.24
N VAL A 95 13.65 -8.30 -7.73
CA VAL A 95 12.30 -8.70 -7.34
C VAL A 95 11.45 -9.11 -8.55
N LYS A 96 10.54 -10.07 -8.36
CA LYS A 96 9.48 -10.36 -9.35
C LYS A 96 8.45 -9.24 -9.40
N ILE A 97 7.85 -9.04 -10.57
CA ILE A 97 6.81 -8.03 -10.81
C ILE A 97 5.50 -8.66 -11.29
N ALA A 98 4.39 -7.95 -11.14
CA ALA A 98 3.04 -8.47 -11.34
C ALA A 98 2.79 -9.04 -12.73
N LYS A 99 3.37 -8.45 -13.79
CA LYS A 99 3.23 -8.95 -15.16
C LYS A 99 3.73 -10.39 -15.35
N ASP A 100 4.65 -10.84 -14.49
CA ASP A 100 5.24 -12.18 -14.57
C ASP A 100 4.49 -13.20 -13.69
N ILE A 101 3.42 -12.78 -13.00
CA ILE A 101 2.64 -13.64 -12.11
C ILE A 101 1.38 -14.17 -12.84
N PRO A 102 1.26 -15.49 -13.08
CA PRO A 102 0.12 -16.05 -13.82
C PRO A 102 -1.25 -15.77 -13.19
N SER A 103 -1.34 -15.78 -11.85
CA SER A 103 -2.61 -15.56 -11.14
C SER A 103 -3.09 -14.10 -11.18
N LEU A 104 -2.25 -13.16 -11.61
CA LEU A 104 -2.58 -11.73 -11.70
C LEU A 104 -2.94 -11.29 -13.12
N GLN A 105 -2.76 -12.13 -14.14
CA GLN A 105 -2.90 -11.74 -15.56
C GLN A 105 -4.24 -11.05 -15.87
N LYS A 106 -5.35 -11.56 -15.31
CA LYS A 106 -6.69 -10.98 -15.52
C LYS A 106 -6.90 -9.60 -14.89
N PHE A 107 -6.00 -9.17 -14.00
CA PHE A 107 -6.11 -7.92 -13.25
C PHE A 107 -5.07 -6.88 -13.67
N LEU A 108 -4.18 -7.20 -14.60
CA LEU A 108 -3.11 -6.28 -14.99
C LEU A 108 -3.70 -5.00 -15.61
N ALA A 109 -3.16 -3.87 -15.20
CA ALA A 109 -3.52 -2.54 -15.68
C ALA A 109 -2.26 -1.69 -15.87
N ASP A 110 -2.36 -0.65 -16.70
CA ASP A 110 -1.43 0.48 -16.69
C ASP A 110 -2.06 1.58 -15.83
N VAL A 111 -1.73 1.54 -14.53
CA VAL A 111 -2.41 2.37 -13.53
C VAL A 111 -2.08 3.85 -13.71
N PRO A 112 -0.82 4.27 -13.91
CA PRO A 112 -0.51 5.66 -14.21
C PRO A 112 -1.28 6.21 -15.40
N SER A 113 -1.38 5.45 -16.49
CA SER A 113 -2.13 5.87 -17.68
C SER A 113 -3.63 5.97 -17.40
N GLU A 114 -4.23 4.97 -16.73
CA GLU A 114 -5.66 5.00 -16.37
C GLU A 114 -5.99 6.20 -15.46
N VAL A 115 -5.18 6.43 -14.43
CA VAL A 115 -5.37 7.51 -13.45
C VAL A 115 -5.20 8.88 -14.10
N ASN A 116 -4.14 9.09 -14.87
CA ASN A 116 -3.92 10.39 -15.52
C ASN A 116 -5.01 10.69 -16.56
N ARG A 117 -5.45 9.69 -17.33
CA ARG A 117 -6.59 9.87 -18.24
C ARG A 117 -7.86 10.25 -17.49
N ALA A 118 -8.14 9.63 -16.34
CA ALA A 118 -9.29 9.99 -15.53
C ALA A 118 -9.23 11.44 -15.04
N ILE A 119 -8.06 11.90 -14.58
CA ILE A 119 -7.83 13.30 -14.17
C ILE A 119 -8.06 14.23 -15.37
N ASP A 120 -7.47 13.93 -16.53
CA ASP A 120 -7.55 14.77 -17.72
C ASP A 120 -9.01 14.82 -18.29
N GLU A 121 -9.81 13.78 -18.05
CA GLU A 121 -11.25 13.73 -18.34
C GLU A 121 -12.14 14.42 -17.29
N GLY A 122 -11.53 15.03 -16.25
CA GLY A 122 -12.26 15.71 -15.18
C GLY A 122 -12.97 14.78 -14.20
N LYS A 123 -12.56 13.51 -14.11
CA LYS A 123 -13.10 12.55 -13.13
C LYS A 123 -12.39 12.71 -11.78
N ASN A 124 -13.10 12.36 -10.72
CA ASN A 124 -12.54 12.32 -9.38
C ASN A 124 -11.62 11.10 -9.19
N VAL A 125 -10.41 11.34 -8.72
CA VAL A 125 -9.44 10.31 -8.30
C VAL A 125 -9.14 10.47 -6.83
N LEU A 126 -9.28 9.39 -6.05
CA LEU A 126 -8.90 9.34 -4.65
C LEU A 126 -7.68 8.42 -4.49
N ILE A 127 -6.58 8.96 -3.96
CA ILE A 127 -5.35 8.21 -3.68
C ILE A 127 -5.32 7.89 -2.18
N GLU A 128 -5.37 6.61 -1.83
CA GLU A 128 -5.25 6.14 -0.45
C GLU A 128 -3.79 5.82 -0.13
N GLY A 129 -3.19 6.61 0.76
CA GLY A 129 -1.81 6.40 1.23
C GLY A 129 -1.72 5.39 2.37
N THR A 130 -0.55 4.77 2.50
CA THR A 130 -0.12 4.03 3.70
C THR A 130 1.33 4.38 3.98
N GLN A 131 1.83 4.45 5.21
CA GLN A 131 1.18 4.48 6.52
C GLN A 131 0.99 5.95 6.98
N GLY A 132 1.18 6.25 8.28
CA GLY A 132 1.23 7.63 8.78
C GLY A 132 2.61 8.25 8.65
N THR A 133 2.70 9.58 8.46
CA THR A 133 3.93 10.33 8.13
C THR A 133 5.14 10.01 9.01
N TYR A 134 4.95 9.82 10.32
CA TYR A 134 6.06 9.50 11.25
C TYR A 134 6.61 8.07 11.14
N LEU A 135 6.03 7.25 10.27
CA LEU A 135 6.61 5.97 9.83
C LEU A 135 7.36 6.08 8.50
N SER A 136 7.48 7.28 7.91
CA SER A 136 8.29 7.49 6.71
C SER A 136 9.72 7.01 6.91
N LEU A 137 10.29 6.36 5.90
CA LEU A 137 11.71 6.00 5.86
C LEU A 137 12.63 7.21 5.97
N PHE A 138 12.20 8.39 5.49
CA PHE A 138 13.02 9.60 5.43
C PHE A 138 12.69 10.57 6.55
N HIS A 139 11.42 10.70 6.90
CA HIS A 139 10.91 11.75 7.80
C HIS A 139 10.37 11.19 9.12
N GLY A 140 10.38 9.87 9.29
CA GLY A 140 9.92 9.19 10.49
C GLY A 140 11.01 8.97 11.53
N THR A 141 10.72 8.13 12.51
CA THR A 141 11.63 7.81 13.62
C THR A 141 12.60 6.69 13.26
N TYR A 142 13.47 6.89 12.25
CA TYR A 142 14.45 5.89 11.83
C TYR A 142 15.31 5.41 13.03
N PRO A 143 15.58 4.08 13.18
CA PRO A 143 15.25 2.99 12.26
C PRO A 143 13.84 2.41 12.42
N TYR A 144 13.05 2.90 13.37
CA TYR A 144 11.70 2.42 13.67
C TYR A 144 10.66 3.10 12.77
N CYS A 145 10.75 2.79 11.48
CA CYS A 145 9.90 3.29 10.40
C CYS A 145 9.55 2.14 9.45
N THR A 146 8.76 2.43 8.42
CA THR A 146 8.50 1.48 7.32
C THR A 146 9.65 1.50 6.30
N SER A 147 9.58 0.65 5.28
CA SER A 147 10.63 0.50 4.25
C SER A 147 10.53 1.50 3.10
N LYS A 148 9.78 2.60 3.26
CA LYS A 148 9.50 3.57 2.20
C LYS A 148 9.04 4.92 2.77
N ASP A 149 9.11 5.99 1.98
CA ASP A 149 8.36 7.20 2.30
C ASP A 149 6.84 6.99 2.18
N VAL A 150 6.10 7.70 3.01
CA VAL A 150 4.63 7.58 3.16
C VAL A 150 3.94 8.94 3.18
N THR A 151 4.65 9.99 2.76
CA THR A 151 4.06 11.33 2.59
C THR A 151 3.07 11.35 1.42
N ALA A 152 2.30 12.44 1.31
CA ALA A 152 1.41 12.66 0.17
C ALA A 152 2.17 12.61 -1.17
N SER A 153 3.38 13.18 -1.23
CA SER A 153 4.22 13.11 -2.43
C SER A 153 4.60 11.69 -2.82
N ALA A 154 4.91 10.83 -1.84
CA ALA A 154 5.16 9.41 -2.10
C ALA A 154 3.90 8.69 -2.60
N ALA A 155 2.72 8.98 -2.01
CA ALA A 155 1.45 8.43 -2.48
C ALA A 155 1.16 8.82 -3.94
N CYS A 156 1.46 10.06 -4.34
CA CYS A 156 1.36 10.49 -5.74
C CYS A 156 2.34 9.74 -6.65
N SER A 157 3.59 9.59 -6.20
CA SER A 157 4.61 8.82 -6.92
C SER A 157 4.21 7.36 -7.12
N ASP A 158 3.45 6.78 -6.18
CA ASP A 158 3.04 5.38 -6.24
C ASP A 158 2.07 5.06 -7.35
N VAL A 159 1.26 6.03 -7.72
CA VAL A 159 0.22 5.90 -8.76
C VAL A 159 0.60 6.66 -10.03
N GLY A 160 1.78 7.29 -10.08
CA GLY A 160 2.26 8.02 -11.26
C GLY A 160 1.54 9.34 -11.52
N VAL A 161 1.12 10.03 -10.46
CA VAL A 161 0.47 11.36 -10.56
C VAL A 161 1.49 12.46 -10.26
N GLY A 162 1.62 13.42 -11.19
CA GLY A 162 2.49 14.58 -11.00
C GLY A 162 1.94 15.52 -9.92
N PRO A 163 2.81 16.20 -9.14
CA PRO A 163 2.37 17.02 -8.01
C PRO A 163 1.49 18.20 -8.40
N THR A 164 1.59 18.71 -9.64
CA THR A 164 0.75 19.80 -10.15
C THR A 164 -0.68 19.37 -10.48
N LYS A 165 -0.98 18.07 -10.47
CA LYS A 165 -2.33 17.52 -10.70
C LYS A 165 -3.08 17.21 -9.40
N VAL A 166 -2.53 17.61 -8.24
CA VAL A 166 -3.12 17.35 -6.92
C VAL A 166 -3.87 18.59 -6.46
N ASP A 167 -5.20 18.49 -6.35
CA ASP A 167 -6.06 19.58 -5.90
C ASP A 167 -6.11 19.70 -4.37
N GLU A 168 -6.17 18.57 -3.67
CA GLU A 168 -6.36 18.52 -2.22
C GLU A 168 -5.51 17.41 -1.57
N VAL A 169 -4.99 17.69 -0.37
CA VAL A 169 -4.30 16.71 0.48
C VAL A 169 -4.98 16.66 1.84
N ILE A 170 -5.58 15.52 2.16
CA ILE A 170 -6.28 15.29 3.42
C ILE A 170 -5.38 14.51 4.38
N LEU A 171 -5.08 15.10 5.54
CA LEU A 171 -4.32 14.45 6.61
C LEU A 171 -5.27 13.84 7.65
N VAL A 172 -5.11 12.53 7.90
CA VAL A 172 -5.89 11.82 8.92
C VAL A 172 -5.15 11.82 10.24
N LEU A 173 -5.75 12.45 11.26
CA LEU A 173 -5.23 12.54 12.62
C LEU A 173 -6.19 11.83 13.58
N LYS A 174 -5.64 11.15 14.59
CA LYS A 174 -6.42 10.60 15.71
C LYS A 174 -6.35 11.57 16.89
N ALA A 175 -7.40 11.58 17.72
CA ALA A 175 -7.42 12.37 18.97
C ALA A 175 -6.29 12.02 19.94
N TYR A 176 -5.71 10.82 19.81
CA TYR A 176 -4.55 10.36 20.55
C TYR A 176 -3.63 9.54 19.63
N THR A 177 -2.32 9.65 19.86
CA THR A 177 -1.31 8.93 19.07
C THR A 177 -1.22 7.48 19.50
N THR A 178 -1.06 6.58 18.54
CA THR A 178 -0.80 5.16 18.79
C THR A 178 0.34 4.69 17.92
N ARG A 179 1.17 3.81 18.45
CA ARG A 179 2.27 3.17 17.74
C ARG A 179 2.15 1.65 17.87
N VAL A 180 2.54 0.91 16.84
CA VAL A 180 2.66 -0.55 16.87
C VAL A 180 4.09 -0.90 16.50
N GLY A 181 4.69 -1.82 17.24
CA GLY A 181 6.09 -2.20 17.11
C GLY A 181 7.01 -1.32 17.96
N GLY A 182 8.32 -1.48 17.76
CA GLY A 182 9.33 -0.83 18.60
C GLY A 182 9.45 0.66 18.30
N GLY A 183 10.28 1.33 19.09
CA GLY A 183 10.65 2.73 18.90
C GLY A 183 9.92 3.68 19.84
N PHE A 184 10.54 4.83 20.08
CA PHE A 184 10.06 5.81 21.05
C PHE A 184 8.72 6.42 20.62
N LEU A 185 7.82 6.58 21.58
CA LEU A 185 6.60 7.38 21.47
C LEU A 185 6.59 8.40 22.62
N PRO A 186 6.72 9.71 22.34
CA PRO A 186 6.65 10.73 23.37
C PRO A 186 5.31 10.68 24.11
N ASN A 187 5.36 10.73 25.45
CA ASN A 187 4.18 10.68 26.33
C ASN A 187 3.33 9.41 26.15
N GLU A 188 3.97 8.27 25.87
CA GLU A 188 3.29 6.97 25.87
C GLU A 188 2.62 6.71 27.23
N LEU A 189 1.34 6.36 27.18
CA LEU A 189 0.55 6.01 28.38
C LEU A 189 0.74 4.52 28.66
N SER A 190 1.10 4.20 29.91
CA SER A 190 1.28 2.83 30.43
C SER A 190 -0.01 2.28 31.04
#